data_AF-A0A1F9FV63-F1
#
_entry.id   AF-A0A1F9FV63-F1
#
_cell.length_a   1.000
_cell.length_b   1.000
_cell.length_c   1.000
_cell.angle_alpha   90.00
_cell.angle_beta   90.00
_cell.angle_gamma   90.00
#
_symmetry.space_group_name_H-M   'P 1'
#
loop_
_entity.id
_entity.type
_entity.pdbx_description
1 polymer ?
#
loop_
_entity_poly.entity_id
_entity_poly.type
_entity_poly.pdbx_seq_one_letter_code
_entity_poly.pdbx_strand_id
1 'polypeptide(L)' 'MSEQNMKDVFQVLDGQGKEGKAKWIRIGAAFVNRDGSLNAFLDAFPRDGKIHIRDRKPTQKEES' A
#
# COMPACT_ATOMS: atom_id res chain seq x y z
N MET A 1 -5.21 2.96 18.24
CA MET A 1 -5.62 2.16 17.06
C MET A 1 -4.56 1.11 16.84
N SER A 2 -4.90 -0.18 16.80
CA SER A 2 -3.92 -1.26 16.60
C SER A 2 -3.30 -1.15 15.21
N GLU A 3 -1.99 -1.41 15.08
CA GLU A 3 -1.30 -1.49 13.79
C GLU A 3 -1.95 -2.52 12.84
N GLN A 4 -2.65 -3.53 13.38
CA GLN A 4 -3.36 -4.55 12.61
C GLN A 4 -4.46 -4.00 11.68
N ASN A 5 -4.96 -2.78 11.91
CA ASN A 5 -6.01 -2.20 11.08
C ASN A 5 -5.47 -1.33 9.94
N MET A 6 -4.16 -1.11 9.87
CA MET A 6 -3.52 -0.27 8.88
C MET A 6 -2.92 -1.11 7.75
N LYS A 7 -3.22 -0.71 6.52
CA LYS A 7 -2.75 -1.32 5.28
C LYS A 7 -1.92 -0.32 4.49
N ASP A 8 -1.01 -0.82 3.67
CA ASP A 8 -0.20 -0.03 2.75
C ASP A 8 -0.86 0.01 1.38
N VAL A 9 -0.89 1.20 0.77
CA VAL A 9 -1.46 1.40 -0.58
C VAL A 9 -0.32 1.62 -1.57
N PHE A 10 -0.35 0.90 -2.68
CA PHE A 10 0.67 0.94 -3.72
C PHE A 10 0.06 1.23 -5.09
N GLN A 11 0.80 1.97 -5.90
CA GLN A 11 0.70 1.85 -7.35
C GLN A 11 1.70 0.79 -7.82
N VAL A 12 1.24 -0.10 -8.70
CA VAL A 12 2.08 -1.11 -9.34
C VAL A 12 2.25 -0.72 -10.79
N LEU A 13 3.48 -0.38 -11.17
CA LEU A 13 3.82 -0.09 -12.55
C LEU A 13 4.34 -1.37 -13.18
N ASP A 14 3.67 -1.83 -14.23
CA ASP A 14 4.15 -2.96 -15.02
C ASP A 14 5.47 -2.58 -15.69
N GLY A 15 6.48 -3.43 -15.55
CA GLY A 15 7.81 -3.17 -16.09
C GLY A 15 7.81 -3.31 -17.61
N GLN A 16 7.58 -2.23 -18.34
CA GLN A 16 7.86 -2.18 -19.77
C GLN A 16 9.38 -1.97 -19.98
N GLY A 17 10.15 -3.06 -19.91
CA GLY A 17 11.60 -3.03 -20.08
C GLY A 17 12.25 -4.42 -20.04
N LYS A 18 13.55 -4.51 -20.36
CA LYS A 18 14.30 -5.78 -20.56
C LYS A 18 14.24 -6.77 -19.38
N GLU A 19 13.96 -6.32 -18.15
CA GLU A 19 13.86 -7.17 -16.98
C GLU A 19 12.41 -7.57 -16.59
N GLY A 20 11.38 -6.96 -17.18
CA GLY A 20 9.97 -7.34 -16.96
C GLY A 20 9.45 -7.24 -15.51
N LYS A 21 10.19 -6.65 -14.58
CA LYS A 21 9.81 -6.60 -13.16
C LYS A 21 8.86 -5.44 -12.88
N ALA A 22 7.78 -5.73 -12.17
CA ALA A 22 6.84 -4.71 -11.69
C ALA A 22 7.50 -3.82 -10.63
N LYS A 23 7.33 -2.50 -10.75
CA LYS A 23 7.79 -1.53 -9.75
C LYS A 23 6.64 -1.19 -8.82
N TRP A 24 6.85 -1.43 -7.53
CA TRP A 24 5.87 -1.13 -6.47
C TRP A 24 6.23 0.21 -5.84
N ILE A 25 5.31 1.17 -5.95
CA ILE A 25 5.48 2.51 -5.38
C ILE A 25 4.41 2.67 -4.31
N ARG A 26 4.81 2.87 -3.06
CA ARG A 26 3.87 3.17 -1.98
C ARG A 26 3.32 4.58 -2.19
N ILE A 27 2.00 4.72 -2.20
CA ILE A 27 1.30 5.99 -2.43
C ILE A 27 0.32 6.36 -1.31
N GLY A 28 0.38 5.66 -0.17
CA GLY A 28 -0.42 6.01 1.00
C GLY A 28 -0.66 4.88 1.98
N ALA A 29 -1.79 4.97 2.68
CA ALA A 29 -2.25 4.00 3.66
C ALA A 29 -3.78 3.84 3.62
N ALA A 30 -4.28 2.69 4.04
CA ALA A 30 -5.71 2.45 4.19
C ALA A 30 -6.03 1.88 5.57
N PHE A 31 -7.23 2.19 6.07
CA PHE A 31 -7.68 1.79 7.40
C PHE A 31 -9.01 1.03 7.28
N VAL A 32 -9.10 -0.09 8.00
CA VAL A 32 -10.30 -0.91 8.05
C VAL A 32 -11.31 -0.29 9.02
N ASN A 33 -12.52 -0.03 8.54
CA ASN A 33 -13.64 0.45 9.31
C ASN A 33 -14.36 -0.71 10.02
N ARG A 34 -15.25 -0.39 10.97
CA ARG A 34 -16.00 -1.40 11.74
C ARG A 34 -16.85 -2.33 10.88
N ASP A 35 -17.38 -1.83 9.77
CA ASP A 35 -18.20 -2.57 8.81
C ASP A 35 -17.38 -3.37 7.78
N GLY A 36 -16.05 -3.35 7.89
CA GLY A 36 -15.12 -4.01 6.97
C GLY A 36 -14.79 -3.19 5.72
N SER A 37 -15.38 -2.00 5.54
CA SER A 37 -14.99 -1.09 4.48
C SER A 37 -13.59 -0.48 4.73
N LEU A 38 -13.01 0.14 3.70
CA LEU A 38 -11.68 0.72 3.75
C LEU A 38 -11.74 2.22 3.44
N ASN A 39 -11.12 3.03 4.29
CA ASN A 39 -10.76 4.41 3.95
C ASN A 39 -9.31 4.43 3.48
N ALA A 40 -9.05 4.84 2.23
CA ALA A 40 -7.72 4.99 1.68
C ALA A 40 -7.32 6.48 1.61
N PHE A 41 -6.16 6.79 2.16
CA PHE A 41 -5.54 8.11 2.12
C PHE A 41 -4.37 8.04 1.15
N LEU A 42 -4.41 8.84 0.10
CA LEU A 42 -3.42 8.84 -0.97
C LEU A 42 -2.56 10.11 -0.91
N ASP A 43 -1.24 9.92 -0.92
CA ASP A 43 -0.26 11.00 -1.00
C ASP A 43 0.00 11.41 -2.47
N ALA A 44 -0.43 10.58 -3.42
CA ALA A 44 -0.28 10.81 -4.87
C ALA A 44 -1.45 10.21 -5.67
N PHE A 45 -1.75 10.81 -6.82
CA PHE A 45 -2.73 10.27 -7.75
C PHE A 45 -2.17 9.07 -8.53
N PRO A 46 -2.90 7.94 -8.63
CA PRO A 46 -2.45 6.79 -9.40
C PRO A 46 -2.52 7.08 -10.90
N ARG A 47 -1.40 6.88 -11.61
CA ARG A 47 -1.29 7.15 -13.06
C ARG A 47 -2.31 6.36 -13.90
N ASP A 48 -2.52 5.09 -13.56
CA ASP A 48 -3.27 4.14 -14.40
C ASP A 48 -4.63 3.78 -13.78
N GLY A 49 -5.08 4.54 -12.78
CA GLY A 49 -6.35 4.34 -12.08
C GLY A 49 -6.43 3.06 -11.22
N LYS A 50 -5.32 2.32 -11.09
CA LYS A 50 -5.25 1.09 -10.29
C LYS A 50 -4.34 1.28 -9.07
N ILE A 51 -4.81 0.75 -7.94
CA ILE A 51 -4.05 0.69 -6.69
C ILE A 51 -4.13 -0.72 -6.09
N HIS A 52 -3.13 -1.09 -5.31
CA HIS A 52 -3.09 -2.31 -4.53
C HIS A 52 -3.00 -1.98 -3.05
N ILE A 53 -3.94 -2.50 -2.26
CA ILE A 53 -3.94 -2.35 -0.79
C ILE A 53 -3.47 -3.66 -0.18
N ARG A 54 -2.42 -3.63 0.66
CA ARG A 54 -1.82 -4.83 1.28
C ARG A 54 -1.67 -4.65 2.78
N ASP A 55 -1.67 -5.75 3.52
CA ASP A 55 -1.38 -5.72 4.94
C ASP A 55 0.00 -5.12 5.18
N ARG A 56 0.07 -4.15 6.10
CA ARG A 56 1.35 -3.56 6.50
C ARG A 56 2.14 -4.63 7.23
N LYS A 57 3.38 -4.85 6.80
CA LYS A 57 4.30 -5.74 7.51
C LYS A 57 4.64 -5.11 8.86
N PRO A 58 4.68 -5.89 9.96
CA PRO A 58 5.12 -5.37 11.24
C PRO A 58 6.55 -4.84 11.08
N THR A 59 6.76 -3.57 11.43
CA THR A 59 8.11 -3.02 11.60
C THR A 59 8.76 -3.83 12.71
N GLN A 60 9.84 -4.57 12.41
CA GLN A 60 10.70 -5.10 13.45
C GLN A 60 11.18 -3.88 14.23
N LYS A 61 10.73 -3.72 15.48
CA LYS A 61 11.35 -2.78 16.38
C LYS A 61 12.74 -3.34 16.63
N GLU A 62 13.76 -2.69 16.07
CA GLU A 62 15.14 -2.96 16.47
C GLU A 62 15.23 -2.62 17.96
N GLU A 63 15.27 -3.66 18.80
CA GLU A 63 15.59 -3.53 20.22
C GLU A 63 17.00 -2.94 20.29
N SER A 64 17.08 -1.65 20.64
CA SER A 64 18.33 -0.93 20.94
C SER A 64 18.55 -0.87 22.44
#